data_AF-A0A963NG86-F1
#
_entry.id   AF-A0A963NG86-F1
#
_cell.length_a   1.000
_cell.length_b   1.000
_cell.length_c   1.000
_cell.angle_alpha   90.00
_cell.angle_beta   90.00
_cell.angle_gamma   90.00
#
_symmetry.space_group_name_H-M   'P 1'
#
loop_
_entity.id
_entity.type
_entity.pdbx_description
1 polymer ?
#
loop_
_entity_poly.entity_id
_entity_poly.type
_entity_poly.pdbx_seq_one_letter_code
_entity_poly.pdbx_strand_id
1 'polypeptide(L)' 'RQAAAQAEDVGSQFADEARRIHRGDAPERPIKGQASADQTLQLLEEGVPVLPLPQAATETLH' A
#
# COMPACT_ATOMS: atom_id res chain seq x y z
N ARG A 1 -20.09 -8.39 -12.97
CA ARG A 1 -18.75 -8.27 -13.62
C ARG A 1 -17.75 -7.99 -12.51
N GLN A 2 -16.90 -8.96 -12.18
CA GLN A 2 -15.95 -8.87 -11.07
C GLN A 2 -14.75 -8.01 -11.52
N ALA A 3 -14.83 -6.70 -11.30
CA ALA A 3 -13.62 -5.87 -11.28
C ALA A 3 -12.97 -6.06 -9.91
N ALA A 4 -12.34 -7.21 -9.69
CA ALA A 4 -11.41 -7.34 -8.58
C ALA A 4 -10.25 -6.39 -8.92
N ALA A 5 -10.21 -5.24 -8.26
CA ALA A 5 -9.18 -4.23 -8.43
C ALA A 5 -7.82 -4.90 -8.18
N GLN A 6 -7.09 -5.20 -9.25
CA GLN A 6 -5.72 -5.69 -9.16
C GLN A 6 -4.89 -4.53 -8.60
N ALA A 7 -4.63 -4.54 -7.29
CA ALA A 7 -3.73 -3.58 -6.69
C ALA A 7 -2.31 -3.81 -7.24
N GLU A 8 -1.70 -2.77 -7.78
CA GLU A 8 -0.33 -2.81 -8.29
C GLU A 8 0.63 -3.06 -7.12
N ASP A 9 1.48 -4.07 -7.25
CA ASP A 9 2.50 -4.36 -6.25
C ASP A 9 3.72 -3.48 -6.48
N VAL A 10 3.92 -2.49 -5.62
CA VAL A 10 5.02 -1.53 -5.68
C VAL A 10 6.17 -1.89 -4.72
N GLY A 11 6.07 -3.02 -4.02
CA GLY A 11 7.09 -3.50 -3.10
C GLY A 11 7.44 -2.50 -2.02
N SER A 12 8.74 -2.25 -1.81
CA SER A 12 9.27 -1.33 -0.79
C SER A 12 9.01 0.15 -1.09
N GLN A 13 8.54 0.50 -2.30
CA GLN A 13 8.23 1.89 -2.68
C GLN A 13 6.82 2.32 -2.25
N PHE A 14 6.11 1.48 -1.48
CA PHE A 14 4.72 1.74 -1.09
C PHE A 14 4.52 3.11 -0.44
N ALA A 15 5.37 3.49 0.50
CA ALA A 15 5.24 4.78 1.17
C ALA A 15 5.36 5.97 0.21
N ASP A 16 6.31 5.92 -0.72
CA ASP A 16 6.54 6.99 -1.70
C ASP A 16 5.46 7.04 -2.79
N GLU A 17 4.98 5.90 -3.26
CA GLU A 17 3.85 5.83 -4.20
C GLU A 17 2.54 6.30 -3.55
N ALA A 18 2.26 5.88 -2.32
CA ALA A 18 1.05 6.28 -1.59
C ALA A 18 1.00 7.81 -1.40
N ARG A 19 2.14 8.41 -1.02
CA ARG A 19 2.31 9.86 -0.93
C ARG A 19 2.10 10.57 -2.27
N ARG A 20 2.70 10.05 -3.35
CA ARG A 20 2.55 10.63 -4.70
C ARG A 20 1.11 10.58 -5.18
N ILE A 21 0.42 9.47 -4.96
CA ILE A 21 -1.01 9.34 -5.31
C ILE A 21 -1.85 10.32 -4.48
N HIS A 22 -1.61 10.41 -3.16
CA HIS A 22 -2.34 11.32 -2.28
C HIS A 22 -2.19 12.80 -2.66
N ARG A 23 -0.99 13.22 -3.09
CA ARG A 23 -0.72 14.60 -3.54
C ARG A 23 -1.14 14.89 -4.99
N GLY A 24 -1.54 13.87 -5.76
CA GLY A 24 -1.84 13.99 -7.18
C GLY A 24 -0.60 14.04 -8.10
N ASP A 25 0.58 13.70 -7.58
CA ASP A 25 1.82 13.58 -8.36
C ASP A 25 1.84 12.29 -9.21
N ALA A 26 0.97 11.33 -8.90
CA ALA A 26 0.82 10.05 -9.61
C ALA A 26 -0.68 9.72 -9.83
N PRO A 27 -1.02 8.94 -10.87
CA PRO A 27 -2.40 8.57 -11.15
C PRO A 27 -3.01 7.73 -10.02
N GLU A 28 -4.25 8.06 -9.64
CA GLU A 28 -5.02 7.31 -8.64
C GLU A 28 -5.26 5.89 -9.10
N ARG A 29 -4.70 4.94 -8.35
CA ARG A 29 -4.81 3.50 -8.61
C ARG A 29 -4.60 2.71 -7.30
N PRO A 30 -5.21 1.53 -7.16
CA PRO A 30 -4.95 0.68 -6.00
C PRO A 30 -3.49 0.21 -6.04
N ILE A 31 -2.75 0.42 -4.93
CA ILE A 31 -1.38 -0.07 -4.76
C ILE A 31 -1.30 -0.93 -3.50
N LYS A 32 -0.37 -1.88 -3.49
CA LYS A 32 0.02 -2.66 -2.32
C LYS A 32 1.53 -2.78 -2.27
N GLY A 33 2.07 -2.96 -1.07
CA GLY A 33 3.49 -3.14 -0.89
C GLY A 33 3.87 -3.17 0.57
N GLN A 34 5.14 -2.90 0.84
CA GLN A 34 5.75 -3.00 2.14
C GLN A 34 6.14 -1.60 2.62
N ALA A 35 5.81 -1.31 3.87
CA ALA A 35 6.27 -0.13 4.60
C ALA A 35 6.69 -0.55 6.00
N SER A 36 7.70 0.10 6.56
CA SER A 36 8.04 -0.05 7.97
C SER A 36 6.94 0.53 8.88
N ALA A 37 7.02 0.22 10.17
CA ALA A 37 6.12 0.82 11.16
C ALA A 37 6.23 2.36 11.16
N ASP A 38 7.45 2.90 11.16
CA ASP A 38 7.69 4.34 11.09
C ASP A 38 7.12 4.98 9.82
N GLN A 39 7.32 4.35 8.65
CA GLN A 39 6.75 4.83 7.39
C GLN A 39 5.22 4.83 7.44
N THR A 40 4.62 3.77 8.00
CA THR A 40 3.16 3.65 8.13
C THR A 40 2.60 4.75 9.04
N LEU A 41 3.29 5.05 10.16
CA LEU A 41 2.90 6.13 11.06
C LEU A 41 2.99 7.50 10.36
N GLN A 42 4.08 7.77 9.64
CA GLN A 42 4.22 9.01 8.87
C GLN A 42 3.11 9.17 7.82
N LEU A 43 2.73 8.09 7.12
CA LEU A 43 1.63 8.12 6.17
C LEU A 43 0.31 8.52 6.86
N LEU A 44 0.02 7.96 8.03
CA LEU A 44 -1.17 8.29 8.80
C LEU A 44 -1.14 9.74 9.31
N GLU A 45 0.00 10.22 9.78
CA GLU A 45 0.21 11.61 10.23
C GLU A 45 0.03 12.63 9.08
N GLU A 46 0.49 12.26 7.88
CA GLU A 46 0.30 13.05 6.65
C GLU A 46 -1.14 12.98 6.10
N GLY A 47 -2.00 12.13 6.66
CA GLY A 47 -3.38 11.94 6.20
C GLY A 47 -3.51 11.00 4.99
N VAL A 48 -2.46 10.24 4.67
CA VAL A 48 -2.47 9.22 3.61
C VAL A 48 -3.20 7.97 4.12
N PRO A 49 -4.32 7.57 3.50
CA PRO A 49 -5.08 6.41 3.95
C PRO A 49 -4.32 5.12 3.63
N VAL A 50 -3.97 4.36 4.67
CA VAL A 50 -3.33 3.05 4.55
C VAL A 50 -4.15 1.99 5.28
N LEU A 51 -4.24 0.81 4.69
CA LEU A 51 -4.88 -0.35 5.29
C LEU A 51 -3.81 -1.41 5.58
N PRO A 52 -3.57 -1.79 6.84
CA PRO A 52 -2.70 -2.93 7.13
C PRO A 52 -3.34 -4.18 6.52
N LEU A 53 -2.61 -4.84 5.63
CA LEU A 53 -3.00 -6.16 5.18
C LEU A 53 -2.62 -7.15 6.27
N PRO A 54 -3.50 -8.11 6.61
CA PRO A 54 -3.05 -9.24 7.41
C PRO A 54 -1.85 -9.84 6.69
N GLN A 55 -0.77 -10.10 7.43
CA GLN A 55 0.24 -11.05 6.97
C GLN A 55 -0.51 -12.37 6.84
N ALA A 56 -1.17 -12.61 5.69
CA ALA A 56 -1.65 -13.92 5.34
C ALA A 56 -0.45 -14.81 5.57
N ALA A 57 -0.60 -15.74 6.50
CA ALA A 57 0.46 -16.63 6.90
C ALA A 57 1.18 -17.05 5.62
N THR A 58 2.47 -16.75 5.53
CA THR A 58 3.38 -17.70 4.91
C THR A 58 3.36 -18.95 5.79
N GLU A 59 2.19 -19.58 5.96
CA GLU A 59 2.08 -21.01 5.92
C GLU A 59 2.36 -21.32 4.46
N THR A 60 3.65 -21.44 4.18
CA THR A 60 4.10 -22.51 3.33
C THR A 60 3.33 -23.76 3.79
N LEU A 61 2.25 -24.07 3.09
CA LEU A 61 1.66 -25.39 3.17
C LEU A 61 2.70 -26.32 2.55
N HIS A 62 3.33 -27.13 3.41
CA HIS A 62 4.40 -28.11 3.17
C HIS A 62 5.86 -27.67 3.30
#